data_AF-A0A2G9TCD1-F1
#
_entry.id   AF-A0A2G9TCD1-F1
#
_cell.length_a   1.000
_cell.length_b   1.000
_cell.length_c   1.000
_cell.angle_alpha   90.00
_cell.angle_beta   90.00
_cell.angle_gamma   90.00
#
_symmetry.space_group_name_H-M   'P 1'
#
loop_
_entity.id
_entity.type
_entity.pdbx_description
1 polymer ?
#
loop_
_entity_poly.entity_id
_entity_poly.type
_entity_poly.pdbx_seq_one_letter_code
_entity_poly.pdbx_strand_id
1 'polypeptide(L)'
;PPPDTDGLEETNTSGSTELANISTKKFTIDVWWLSDDGGLTLLVPYLLTLRGSHLKGADLRVFTIAPEGESVSAEEKRMASLLEKFRIQYSYLHVVPAFTKPDEKT
;
A
#
# COMPACT_ATOMS: atom_id res chain seq x y z
N PRO A 1 -59.94 -38.08 23.56
CA PRO A 1 -59.40 -36.71 23.73
C PRO A 1 -57.88 -36.78 23.95
N PRO A 2 -57.10 -36.16 23.04
CA PRO A 2 -55.82 -36.71 22.61
C PRO A 2 -54.63 -36.21 23.45
N PRO A 3 -53.49 -36.93 23.34
CA PRO A 3 -52.16 -36.44 23.70
C PRO A 3 -51.61 -35.61 22.53
N ASP A 4 -51.21 -34.36 22.78
CA ASP A 4 -50.59 -33.55 21.73
C ASP A 4 -49.08 -33.54 21.89
N THR A 5 -48.48 -34.29 20.96
CA THR A 5 -47.11 -34.28 20.49
C THR A 5 -46.72 -32.95 19.83
N ASP A 6 -45.41 -32.79 19.67
CA ASP A 6 -44.69 -31.95 18.70
C ASP A 6 -44.41 -30.49 19.06
N GLY A 7 -43.10 -30.22 19.15
CA GLY A 7 -42.54 -28.88 19.27
C GLY A 7 -41.01 -28.89 19.47
N LEU A 8 -40.28 -29.70 18.71
CA LEU A 8 -38.86 -29.43 18.45
C LEU A 8 -38.80 -28.17 17.60
N GLU A 9 -38.56 -27.01 18.21
CA GLU A 9 -38.19 -25.81 17.47
C GLU A 9 -36.72 -25.93 17.04
N GLU A 10 -36.52 -26.47 15.84
CA GLU A 10 -35.35 -26.11 15.04
C GLU A 10 -35.56 -24.68 14.51
N THR A 11 -34.82 -23.72 15.03
CA THR A 11 -34.51 -22.49 14.29
C THR A 11 -33.00 -22.38 14.09
N ASN A 12 -32.63 -22.99 12.97
CA ASN A 12 -31.56 -22.62 12.06
C ASN A 12 -30.87 -21.27 12.31
N THR A 13 -29.53 -21.35 12.26
CA THR A 13 -28.66 -20.33 11.68
C THR A 13 -28.47 -19.06 12.49
N SER A 14 -27.46 -19.09 13.36
CA SER A 14 -26.61 -17.92 13.59
C SER A 14 -25.15 -18.32 13.33
N GLY A 15 -24.87 -18.61 12.06
CA GLY A 15 -23.54 -18.54 11.50
C GLY A 15 -23.09 -17.08 11.45
N SER A 16 -22.70 -16.53 12.61
CA SER A 16 -22.06 -15.22 12.69
C SER A 16 -20.55 -15.42 12.54
N THR A 17 -20.16 -15.62 11.28
CA THR A 17 -18.89 -15.20 10.69
C THR A 17 -17.62 -15.42 11.52
N GLU A 18 -17.18 -16.68 11.61
CA GLU A 18 -15.76 -17.01 11.69
C GLU A 18 -15.11 -16.83 10.29
N LEU A 19 -15.14 -15.60 9.75
CA LEU A 19 -14.42 -15.23 8.52
C LEU A 19 -13.22 -14.32 8.80
N ALA A 20 -12.94 -14.04 10.08
CA ALA A 20 -11.78 -13.30 10.51
C ALA A 20 -10.54 -14.19 10.52
N ASN A 21 -10.06 -14.57 9.34
CA ASN A 21 -8.63 -14.82 9.00
C ASN A 21 -8.46 -15.61 7.69
N ILE A 22 -9.27 -15.32 6.66
CA ILE A 22 -8.73 -15.49 5.31
C ILE A 22 -7.70 -14.36 5.18
N SER A 23 -6.43 -14.67 5.44
CA SER A 23 -5.30 -13.78 5.16
C SER A 23 -5.42 -13.33 3.71
N THR A 24 -6.01 -12.16 3.51
CA THR A 24 -6.05 -11.53 2.21
C THR A 24 -4.60 -11.28 1.86
N LYS A 25 -4.11 -11.94 0.82
CA LYS A 25 -2.72 -11.85 0.39
C LYS A 25 -2.43 -10.38 0.07
N LYS A 26 -1.81 -9.66 1.02
CA LYS A 26 -1.47 -8.26 0.87
C LYS A 26 -0.26 -8.18 -0.03
N PHE A 27 -0.43 -7.53 -1.17
CA PHE A 27 0.66 -7.25 -2.08
C PHE A 27 1.34 -5.94 -1.65
N THR A 28 2.62 -5.81 -1.93
CA THR A 28 3.37 -4.57 -1.71
C THR A 28 4.04 -4.19 -3.03
N ILE A 29 3.98 -2.91 -3.36
CA ILE A 29 4.59 -2.36 -4.57
C ILE A 29 5.62 -1.32 -4.13
N ASP A 30 6.88 -1.59 -4.41
CA ASP A 30 7.99 -0.67 -4.13
C ASP A 30 8.30 0.14 -5.40
N VAL A 31 8.22 1.46 -5.29
CA VAL A 31 8.46 2.40 -6.38
C VAL A 31 9.73 3.17 -6.11
N TRP A 32 10.70 3.08 -7.03
CA TRP A 32 11.93 3.84 -6.98
C TRP A 32 11.85 5.03 -7.94
N TRP A 33 11.72 6.23 -7.39
CA TRP A 33 11.68 7.49 -8.13
C TRP A 33 13.07 8.12 -8.15
N LEU A 34 13.81 7.96 -9.25
CA LEU A 34 15.26 8.23 -9.28
C LEU A 34 15.69 9.42 -10.15
N SER A 35 14.90 9.90 -11.10
CA SER A 35 15.40 10.91 -12.05
C SER A 35 14.32 11.80 -12.63
N ASP A 36 13.27 12.09 -11.86
CA ASP A 36 12.08 12.79 -12.38
C ASP A 36 11.52 12.12 -13.63
N ASP A 37 11.50 10.77 -13.67
CA ASP A 37 10.94 9.93 -14.75
C ASP A 37 9.44 10.19 -15.05
N GLY A 38 8.88 11.24 -14.46
CA GLY A 38 7.60 11.82 -14.74
C GLY A 38 6.47 11.09 -14.01
N GLY A 39 5.26 11.60 -14.15
CA GLY A 39 4.08 11.03 -13.47
C GLY A 39 3.77 9.58 -13.87
N LEU A 40 4.37 9.03 -14.94
CA LEU A 40 4.06 7.70 -15.43
C LEU A 40 4.52 6.60 -14.45
N THR A 41 5.71 6.73 -13.88
CA THR A 41 6.25 5.78 -12.89
C THR A 41 5.37 5.69 -11.64
N LEU A 42 4.67 6.77 -11.28
CA LEU A 42 3.69 6.80 -10.20
C LEU A 42 2.28 6.38 -10.65
N LEU A 43 1.93 6.64 -11.91
CA LEU A 43 0.62 6.32 -12.47
C LEU A 43 0.42 4.81 -12.62
N VAL A 44 1.41 4.08 -13.14
CA VAL A 44 1.32 2.63 -13.33
C VAL A 44 0.98 1.89 -12.03
N PRO A 45 1.74 2.05 -10.93
CA PRO A 45 1.42 1.38 -9.68
C PRO A 45 0.09 1.86 -9.09
N TYR A 46 -0.29 3.14 -9.26
CA TYR A 46 -1.62 3.61 -8.87
C TYR A 46 -2.73 2.84 -9.61
N LEU A 47 -2.64 2.68 -10.94
CA LEU A 47 -3.61 1.91 -11.72
C LEU A 47 -3.66 0.44 -11.29
N LEU A 48 -2.53 -0.15 -10.93
CA LEU A 48 -2.46 -1.52 -10.43
C LEU A 48 -3.13 -1.70 -9.06
N THR A 49 -3.31 -0.65 -8.27
CA THR A 49 -4.06 -0.71 -7.01
C THR A 49 -5.58 -0.59 -7.19
N LEU A 50 -6.05 -0.19 -8.37
CA LEU A 50 -7.47 0.01 -8.67
C LEU A 50 -8.26 -1.31 -8.77
N ARG A 51 -9.59 -1.18 -8.75
CA ARG A 51 -10.52 -2.29 -8.88
C ARG A 51 -10.35 -2.97 -10.25
N GLY A 52 -10.17 -4.29 -10.25
CA GLY A 52 -9.97 -5.09 -11.46
C GLY A 52 -8.53 -5.57 -11.68
N SER A 53 -7.57 -5.04 -10.92
CA SER A 53 -6.20 -5.55 -10.88
C SER A 53 -6.04 -6.68 -9.86
N HIS A 54 -5.11 -7.60 -10.11
CA HIS A 54 -4.70 -8.64 -9.16
C HIS A 54 -4.00 -8.06 -7.92
N LEU A 55 -3.49 -6.82 -8.02
CA LEU A 55 -2.81 -6.09 -6.95
C LEU A 55 -3.74 -5.08 -6.26
N LYS A 56 -5.06 -5.27 -6.36
CA LYS A 56 -6.05 -4.42 -5.69
C LYS A 56 -5.75 -4.36 -4.19
N GLY A 57 -5.62 -3.13 -3.67
CA GLY A 57 -5.34 -2.90 -2.25
C GLY A 57 -3.90 -3.23 -1.83
N ALA A 58 -2.96 -3.26 -2.78
CA ALA A 58 -1.55 -3.37 -2.46
C ALA A 58 -1.04 -2.14 -1.70
N ASP A 59 -0.12 -2.36 -0.76
CA ASP A 59 0.59 -1.31 -0.05
C ASP A 59 1.64 -0.70 -0.97
N LEU A 60 1.53 0.60 -1.24
CA LEU A 60 2.52 1.32 -2.03
C LEU A 60 3.63 1.87 -1.12
N ARG A 61 4.89 1.64 -1.47
CA ARG A 61 6.05 2.22 -0.79
C ARG A 61 6.88 2.98 -1.80
N VAL A 62 7.21 4.23 -1.49
CA VAL A 62 7.94 5.11 -2.39
C VAL A 62 9.33 5.33 -1.84
N PHE A 63 10.33 5.12 -2.68
CA PHE A 63 11.73 5.36 -2.40
C PHE A 63 12.23 6.40 -3.39
N THR A 64 12.91 7.41 -2.90
CA THR A 64 13.54 8.44 -3.75
C THR A 64 14.92 8.80 -3.23
N ILE A 65 15.70 9.49 -4.05
CA ILE A 65 17.05 9.91 -3.70
C ILE A 65 17.05 11.42 -3.50
N ALA A 66 17.59 11.89 -2.37
CA ALA A 66 17.87 13.32 -2.18
C ALA A 66 19.06 13.70 -3.07
N PRO A 67 18.90 14.68 -3.98
CA PRO A 67 20.01 15.19 -4.78
C PRO A 67 21.17 15.69 -3.90
N GLU A 68 22.38 15.69 -4.46
CA GLU A 68 23.55 16.25 -3.76
C GLU A 68 23.33 17.73 -3.44
N GLY A 69 23.49 18.11 -2.18
CA GLY A 69 23.27 19.47 -1.69
C GLY A 69 21.84 19.77 -1.23
N GLU A 70 20.88 18.86 -1.44
CA GLU A 70 19.53 18.99 -0.89
C GLU A 70 19.36 18.18 0.41
N SER A 71 18.60 18.74 1.35
CA SER A 71 18.27 18.03 2.59
C SER A 71 17.23 16.95 2.35
N VAL A 72 17.43 15.78 2.95
CA VAL A 72 16.50 14.64 2.92
C VAL A 72 15.06 15.04 3.26
N SER A 73 14.86 15.94 4.24
CA SER A 73 13.53 16.41 4.65
C SER A 73 12.85 17.32 3.62
N ALA A 74 13.62 18.13 2.88
CA ALA A 74 13.08 18.95 1.80
C ALA A 74 12.59 18.07 0.66
N GLU A 75 13.38 17.06 0.28
CA GLU A 75 12.99 16.12 -0.77
C GLU A 75 11.79 15.25 -0.34
N GLU A 76 11.73 14.84 0.93
CA GLU A 76 10.58 14.11 1.47
C GLU A 76 9.30 14.94 1.36
N LYS A 77 9.36 16.24 1.72
CA LYS A 77 8.22 17.15 1.61
C LYS A 77 7.82 17.40 0.16
N ARG A 78 8.79 17.53 -0.75
CA ARG A 78 8.57 17.68 -2.19
C ARG A 78 7.84 16.45 -2.74
N MET A 79 8.34 15.26 -2.43
CA MET A 79 7.77 13.98 -2.86
C MET A 79 6.37 13.76 -2.28
N ALA A 80 6.17 14.01 -0.98
CA ALA A 80 4.86 13.92 -0.35
C ALA A 80 3.83 14.85 -1.01
N SER A 81 4.22 16.11 -1.28
CA SER A 81 3.37 17.09 -1.96
C SER A 81 3.02 16.66 -3.39
N LEU A 82 3.94 15.99 -4.08
CA LEU A 82 3.72 15.46 -5.42
C LEU A 82 2.70 14.31 -5.40
N LEU A 83 2.89 13.34 -4.50
CA LEU A 83 1.99 12.20 -4.30
C LEU A 83 0.56 12.66 -3.94
N GLU A 84 0.43 13.68 -3.10
CA GLU A 84 -0.85 14.29 -2.75
C GLU A 84 -1.55 14.89 -3.98
N LYS A 85 -0.83 15.63 -4.82
CA LYS A 85 -1.38 16.20 -6.07
C LYS A 85 -1.90 15.12 -7.02
N PHE A 86 -1.20 13.99 -7.09
CA PHE A 86 -1.64 12.83 -7.87
C PHE A 86 -2.71 11.98 -7.18
N ARG A 87 -3.07 12.29 -5.93
CA ARG A 87 -4.01 11.53 -5.08
C ARG A 87 -3.59 10.06 -4.90
N ILE A 88 -2.27 9.84 -4.86
CA ILE A 88 -1.70 8.52 -4.68
C ILE A 88 -1.50 8.30 -3.18
N GLN A 89 -2.22 7.30 -2.65
CA GLN A 89 -2.03 6.87 -1.27
C GLN A 89 -0.81 5.95 -1.19
N TYR A 90 0.02 6.17 -0.18
CA TYR A 90 1.19 5.35 0.09
C TYR A 90 1.25 4.98 1.57
N SER A 91 1.84 3.83 1.84
CA SER A 91 2.07 3.28 3.18
C SER A 91 3.40 3.77 3.77
N TYR A 92 4.38 4.04 2.92
CA TYR A 92 5.72 4.43 3.34
C TYR A 92 6.40 5.29 2.27
N LEU A 93 7.12 6.33 2.71
CA LEU A 93 7.99 7.15 1.87
C LEU A 93 9.37 7.19 2.52
N HIS A 94 10.41 6.89 1.74
CA HIS A 94 11.79 6.93 2.21
C HIS A 94 12.67 7.68 1.22
N VAL A 95 13.47 8.60 1.76
CA VAL A 95 14.42 9.38 0.99
C VAL A 95 15.82 8.91 1.37
N VAL A 96 16.55 8.39 0.39
CA VAL A 96 17.93 7.95 0.53
C VAL A 96 18.84 9.13 0.15
N PRO A 97 19.78 9.56 0.99
CA PRO A 97 20.76 10.57 0.58
C PRO A 97 21.60 10.05 -0.59
N ALA A 98 21.87 10.88 -1.60
CA ALA A 98 22.75 10.50 -2.69
C ALA A 98 24.09 9.99 -2.15
N PHE A 99 24.53 8.83 -2.64
CA PHE A 99 25.81 8.25 -2.25
C PHE A 99 26.93 9.19 -2.68
N THR A 100 27.49 9.95 -1.74
CA THR A 100 28.83 10.50 -1.91
C THR A 100 29.80 9.31 -1.91
N LYS A 101 30.77 9.36 -2.82
CA LYS A 101 31.74 8.30 -3.14
C LYS A 101 32.23 7.54 -1.89
N PRO A 102 32.53 6.22 -2.00
CA PRO A 102 33.17 5.52 -0.89
C PRO A 102 34.45 6.27 -0.52
N ASP A 103 34.62 6.58 0.76
CA ASP A 103 35.83 7.20 1.28
C ASP A 103 37.03 6.36 0.85
N GLU A 104 37.77 6.86 -0.14
CA GLU A 104 39.07 6.33 -0.53
C GLU A 104 40.05 6.67 0.59
N LYS A 105 40.06 5.85 1.64
CA LYS A 105 41.12 5.88 2.64
C LYS A 105 42.45 5.58 1.93
N THR A 106 43.20 6.64 1.66
CA THR A 106 44.64 6.58 1.36
C THR A 106 45.43 6.77 2.65
#